data_AF-Q0AY99-F1
#
_entry.id   AF-Q0AY99-F1
#
_cell.length_a   1.000
_cell.length_b   1.000
_cell.length_c   1.000
_cell.angle_alpha   90.00
_cell.angle_beta   90.00
_cell.angle_gamma   90.00
#
_symmetry.space_group_name_H-M   'P 1'
#
loop_
_entity.id
_entity.type
_entity.pdbx_description
1 polymer ?
#
loop_
_entity_poly.entity_id
_entity_poly.type
_entity_poly.pdbx_seq_one_letter_code
_entity_poly.pdbx_strand_id
1 'polypeptide(L)'
;MKLAEHVEHIRQIIDQAFRNTLGRMGITATVLQPLENLSQQFHLDRIRIEDVFENFAAETGSVADAYEKLVEELTFTLFNRLAALKVMEAHGLNSPILTRSSQHGDRSFAHFLWLEQNPEGRNEEQEGLLPFIEEQLNTLSADIPLFSPQYPYHLLPTAIELRDIIDAFNAVEKDEQVEADIWKSDDVLGWLYESYNNYKKAAHKESKAKTEYNKVSIQSQVYTPGWVVKFLVDNSLGKLYLEMFPDSTIKEKYKIANAPAKPNRERKPLTEIRLIDIIMQSLIQFNYPKSYCAQGCAEI
;
A
#
# COMPACT_ATOMS: atom_id res chain seq x y z
N MET A 1 -10.57 4.27 -19.72
CA MET A 1 -11.08 4.29 -18.33
C MET A 1 -10.32 5.34 -17.57
N LYS A 2 -11.00 6.15 -16.76
CA LYS A 2 -10.31 7.06 -15.85
C LYS A 2 -9.55 6.26 -14.79
N LEU A 3 -8.53 6.84 -14.16
CA LEU A 3 -7.77 6.20 -13.09
C LEU A 3 -8.69 5.60 -12.00
N ALA A 4 -9.73 6.32 -11.59
CA ALA A 4 -10.66 5.84 -10.58
C ALA A 4 -11.45 4.58 -11.01
N GLU A 5 -11.76 4.44 -12.30
CA GLU A 5 -12.43 3.26 -12.85
C GLU A 5 -11.48 2.07 -12.89
N HIS A 6 -10.20 2.29 -13.25
CA HIS A 6 -9.15 1.28 -13.17
C HIS A 6 -8.95 0.78 -11.75
N VAL A 7 -8.88 1.69 -10.78
CA VAL A 7 -8.73 1.34 -9.36
C VAL A 7 -9.90 0.49 -8.87
N GLU A 8 -11.14 0.87 -9.20
CA GLU A 8 -12.31 0.07 -8.82
C GLU A 8 -12.31 -1.30 -9.50
N HIS A 9 -11.93 -1.38 -10.77
CA HIS A 9 -11.81 -2.65 -11.48
C HIS A 9 -10.76 -3.57 -10.83
N ILE A 10 -9.56 -3.04 -10.56
CA ILE A 10 -8.47 -3.77 -9.89
C ILE A 10 -8.91 -4.24 -8.49
N ARG A 11 -9.59 -3.38 -7.73
CA ARG A 11 -10.13 -3.75 -6.42
C ARG A 11 -11.11 -4.92 -6.52
N GLN A 12 -12.05 -4.88 -7.47
CA GLN A 12 -13.05 -5.93 -7.65
C GLN A 12 -12.45 -7.28 -8.04
N ILE A 13 -11.45 -7.30 -8.93
CA ILE A 13 -10.78 -8.55 -9.30
C ILE A 13 -9.97 -9.14 -8.13
N ILE A 14 -9.33 -8.29 -7.31
CA ILE A 14 -8.61 -8.74 -6.11
C ILE A 14 -9.60 -9.27 -5.07
N ASP A 15 -10.69 -8.54 -4.80
CA ASP A 15 -11.75 -8.94 -3.87
C ASP A 15 -12.31 -10.33 -4.25
N GLN A 16 -12.64 -10.52 -5.53
CA GLN A 16 -13.13 -11.81 -6.02
C GLN A 16 -12.07 -12.92 -5.89
N ALA A 17 -10.81 -12.63 -6.18
CA ALA A 17 -9.72 -13.60 -6.04
C ALA A 17 -9.54 -14.04 -4.58
N PHE A 18 -9.66 -13.13 -3.61
CA PHE A 18 -9.61 -13.48 -2.20
C PHE A 18 -10.84 -14.22 -1.72
N ARG A 19 -12.05 -13.88 -2.19
CA ARG A 19 -13.26 -14.67 -1.90
C ARG A 19 -13.11 -16.11 -2.39
N ASN A 20 -12.57 -16.30 -3.60
CA ASN A 20 -12.28 -17.62 -4.14
C ASN A 20 -11.22 -18.36 -3.28
N THR A 21 -10.16 -17.67 -2.89
CA THR A 21 -9.06 -18.23 -2.08
C THR A 21 -9.56 -18.65 -0.69
N LEU A 22 -10.29 -17.77 0.01
CA LEU A 22 -10.92 -18.07 1.29
C LEU A 22 -11.90 -19.24 1.17
N GLY A 23 -12.68 -19.31 0.09
CA GLY A 23 -13.56 -20.45 -0.20
C GLY A 23 -12.79 -21.78 -0.33
N ARG A 24 -11.63 -21.79 -1.01
CA ARG A 24 -10.74 -22.96 -1.08
C ARG A 24 -10.12 -23.33 0.27
N MET A 25 -9.95 -22.33 1.14
CA MET A 25 -9.53 -22.48 2.54
C MET A 25 -10.70 -22.83 3.48
N GLY A 26 -11.92 -23.00 2.97
CA GLY A 26 -13.08 -23.35 3.79
C GLY A 26 -13.59 -22.22 4.69
N ILE A 27 -13.20 -20.97 4.44
CA ILE A 27 -13.70 -19.78 5.13
C ILE A 27 -14.76 -19.11 4.24
N THR A 28 -15.99 -19.00 4.74
CA THR A 28 -17.09 -18.34 4.04
C THR A 28 -17.81 -17.36 4.97
N ALA A 29 -18.70 -16.53 4.42
CA ALA A 29 -19.49 -15.57 5.20
C ALA A 29 -20.42 -16.20 6.26
N THR A 30 -20.63 -17.51 6.22
CA THR A 30 -21.57 -18.21 7.11
C THR A 30 -20.98 -19.44 7.78
N VAL A 31 -19.98 -20.07 7.17
CA VAL A 31 -19.43 -21.36 7.61
C VAL A 31 -17.91 -21.30 7.63
N LEU A 32 -17.35 -21.83 8.71
CA LEU A 32 -15.93 -22.13 8.86
C LEU A 32 -15.76 -23.65 8.84
N GLN A 33 -15.12 -24.17 7.79
CA GLN A 33 -14.90 -25.61 7.65
C GLN A 33 -13.74 -26.09 8.54
N PRO A 34 -13.83 -27.31 9.10
CA PRO A 34 -12.74 -27.92 9.84
C PRO A 34 -11.47 -28.07 9.00
N LEU A 35 -10.32 -27.79 9.60
CA LEU A 35 -8.98 -27.92 9.00
C LEU A 35 -8.71 -29.28 8.37
N GLU A 36 -9.26 -30.35 8.95
CA GLU A 36 -9.10 -31.75 8.53
C GLU A 36 -9.64 -32.02 7.12
N ASN A 37 -10.58 -31.21 6.64
CA ASN A 37 -11.19 -31.36 5.32
C ASN A 37 -10.43 -30.59 4.22
N LEU A 38 -9.37 -29.86 4.59
CA LEU A 38 -8.61 -29.00 3.68
C LEU A 38 -7.30 -29.68 3.25
N SER A 39 -6.85 -29.35 2.03
CA SER A 39 -5.52 -29.74 1.55
C SER A 39 -4.43 -29.18 2.48
N GLN A 40 -3.41 -29.99 2.75
CA GLN A 40 -2.28 -29.64 3.64
C GLN A 40 -1.56 -28.35 3.22
N GLN A 41 -1.56 -28.04 1.92
CA GLN A 41 -0.93 -26.82 1.39
C GLN A 41 -1.51 -25.53 1.98
N PHE A 42 -2.76 -25.54 2.45
CA PHE A 42 -3.42 -24.37 3.00
C PHE A 42 -3.36 -24.29 4.53
N HIS A 43 -2.82 -25.29 5.23
CA HIS A 43 -2.95 -25.39 6.69
C HIS A 43 -2.27 -24.23 7.42
N LEU A 44 -1.06 -23.84 7.01
CA LEU A 44 -0.31 -22.76 7.66
C LEU A 44 -1.04 -21.41 7.52
N ASP A 45 -1.41 -21.05 6.29
CA ASP A 45 -2.15 -19.82 6.03
C ASP A 45 -3.53 -19.85 6.68
N ARG A 46 -4.20 -21.01 6.68
CA ARG A 46 -5.52 -21.17 7.28
C ARG A 46 -5.52 -20.90 8.77
N ILE A 47 -4.53 -21.40 9.51
CA ILE A 47 -4.40 -21.16 10.95
C ILE A 47 -4.21 -19.67 11.24
N ARG A 48 -3.31 -19.00 10.50
CA ARG A 48 -3.07 -17.55 10.67
C ARG A 48 -4.33 -16.74 10.36
N ILE A 49 -5.00 -17.03 9.25
CA ILE A 49 -6.19 -16.29 8.83
C ILE A 49 -7.39 -16.58 9.74
N GLU A 50 -7.48 -17.77 10.35
CA GLU A 50 -8.49 -18.08 11.37
C GLU A 50 -8.39 -17.16 12.57
N ASP A 51 -7.19 -17.01 13.12
CA ASP A 51 -6.95 -16.17 14.29
C ASP A 51 -7.35 -14.72 14.02
N VAL A 52 -7.01 -14.20 12.83
CA VAL A 52 -7.46 -12.87 12.38
C VAL A 52 -8.98 -12.80 12.27
N PHE A 53 -9.60 -13.83 11.68
CA PHE A 53 -11.04 -13.89 11.47
C PHE A 53 -11.83 -13.95 12.78
N GLU A 54 -11.38 -14.74 13.76
CA GLU A 54 -11.97 -14.81 15.09
C GLU A 54 -11.92 -13.46 15.81
N ASN A 55 -10.77 -12.76 15.72
CA ASN A 55 -10.64 -11.41 16.26
C ASN A 55 -11.62 -10.43 15.61
N PHE A 56 -11.81 -10.49 14.28
CA PHE A 56 -12.81 -9.67 13.59
C PHE A 56 -14.24 -10.04 13.93
N ALA A 57 -14.55 -11.32 14.14
CA ALA A 57 -15.87 -11.76 14.60
C ALA A 57 -16.18 -11.22 16.00
N ALA A 58 -15.18 -11.19 16.89
CA ALA A 58 -15.32 -10.58 18.21
C ALA A 58 -15.53 -9.06 18.15
N GLU A 59 -14.86 -8.36 17.22
CA GLU A 59 -14.99 -6.90 17.06
C GLU A 59 -16.31 -6.48 16.40
N THR A 60 -16.73 -7.17 15.34
CA THR A 60 -17.91 -6.82 14.56
C THR A 60 -19.21 -7.38 15.15
N GLY A 61 -19.12 -8.46 15.95
CA GLY A 61 -20.28 -9.15 16.52
C GLY A 61 -21.03 -10.05 15.53
N SER A 62 -20.53 -10.21 14.30
CA SER A 62 -21.20 -10.96 13.22
C SER A 62 -20.16 -11.65 12.33
N VAL A 63 -20.36 -12.95 12.06
CA VAL A 63 -19.48 -13.75 11.18
C VAL A 63 -19.46 -13.20 9.75
N ALA A 64 -20.61 -12.71 9.27
CA ALA A 64 -20.71 -12.14 7.93
C ALA A 64 -19.94 -10.82 7.82
N ASP A 65 -20.05 -9.95 8.82
CA ASP A 65 -19.33 -8.66 8.82
C ASP A 65 -17.83 -8.86 9.02
N ALA A 66 -17.43 -9.85 9.83
CA ALA A 66 -16.03 -10.26 9.97
C ALA A 66 -15.45 -10.78 8.64
N TYR A 67 -16.25 -11.50 7.85
CA TYR A 67 -15.82 -12.02 6.56
C TYR A 67 -15.61 -10.89 5.55
N GLU A 68 -16.56 -9.96 5.45
CA GLU A 68 -16.41 -8.78 4.60
C GLU A 68 -15.20 -7.93 5.04
N LYS A 69 -14.98 -7.77 6.35
CA LYS A 69 -13.80 -7.08 6.87
C LYS A 69 -12.50 -7.79 6.50
N LEU A 70 -12.45 -9.12 6.63
CA LEU A 70 -11.28 -9.91 6.26
C LEU A 70 -10.96 -9.79 4.76
N VAL A 71 -11.95 -9.94 3.90
CA VAL A 71 -11.79 -9.79 2.44
C VAL A 71 -11.28 -8.39 2.12
N GLU A 72 -11.81 -7.35 2.76
CA GLU A 72 -11.39 -5.97 2.55
C GLU A 72 -9.93 -5.74 2.97
N GLU A 73 -9.49 -6.24 4.13
CA GLU A 73 -8.10 -6.06 4.60
C GLU A 73 -7.09 -6.80 3.72
N LEU A 74 -7.43 -8.02 3.25
CA LEU A 74 -6.62 -8.76 2.28
C LEU A 74 -6.53 -8.02 0.95
N THR A 75 -7.67 -7.54 0.45
CA THR A 75 -7.78 -6.81 -0.82
C THR A 75 -6.97 -5.52 -0.77
N PHE A 76 -7.13 -4.74 0.29
CA PHE A 76 -6.41 -3.50 0.50
C PHE A 76 -4.90 -3.72 0.61
N THR A 77 -4.48 -4.76 1.35
CA THR A 77 -3.07 -5.10 1.51
C THR A 77 -2.42 -5.48 0.18
N LEU A 78 -3.04 -6.37 -0.62
CA LEU A 78 -2.48 -6.76 -1.91
C LEU A 78 -2.47 -5.59 -2.90
N PHE A 79 -3.57 -4.83 -2.97
CA PHE A 79 -3.67 -3.65 -3.82
C PHE A 79 -2.53 -2.66 -3.53
N ASN A 80 -2.31 -2.31 -2.25
CA ASN A 80 -1.25 -1.39 -1.87
C ASN A 80 0.14 -1.94 -2.18
N ARG A 81 0.39 -3.23 -1.94
CA ARG A 81 1.67 -3.86 -2.30
C ARG A 81 1.95 -3.75 -3.79
N LEU A 82 0.99 -4.06 -4.64
CA LEU A 82 1.21 -4.02 -6.09
C LEU A 82 1.31 -2.57 -6.61
N ALA A 83 0.49 -1.66 -6.09
CA ALA A 83 0.61 -0.23 -6.38
C ALA A 83 1.97 0.34 -5.99
N ALA A 84 2.50 -0.07 -4.83
CA ALA A 84 3.85 0.25 -4.38
C ALA A 84 4.89 -0.11 -5.42
N LEU A 85 4.85 -1.38 -5.85
CA LEU A 85 5.85 -1.95 -6.73
C LEU A 85 5.84 -1.20 -8.05
N LYS A 86 4.66 -0.89 -8.60
CA LYS A 86 4.53 -0.06 -9.80
C LYS A 86 5.15 1.33 -9.64
N VAL A 87 4.92 2.01 -8.50
CA VAL A 87 5.54 3.31 -8.22
C VAL A 87 7.05 3.19 -8.07
N MET A 88 7.53 2.19 -7.33
CA MET A 88 8.96 1.96 -7.12
C MET A 88 9.68 1.66 -8.45
N GLU A 89 9.07 0.86 -9.32
CA GLU A 89 9.59 0.53 -10.65
C GLU A 89 9.69 1.78 -11.53
N ALA A 90 8.64 2.62 -11.52
CA ALA A 90 8.59 3.85 -12.31
C ALA A 90 9.66 4.87 -11.88
N HIS A 91 10.07 4.84 -10.60
CA HIS A 91 11.14 5.66 -10.04
C HIS A 91 12.52 4.99 -10.11
N GLY A 92 12.62 3.78 -10.67
CA GLY A 92 13.89 3.06 -10.82
C GLY A 92 14.49 2.56 -9.50
N LEU A 93 13.67 2.42 -8.45
CA LEU A 93 14.13 1.90 -7.15
C LEU A 93 14.39 0.39 -7.19
N ASN A 94 13.70 -0.31 -8.08
CA ASN A 94 13.85 -1.74 -8.34
C ASN A 94 13.73 -2.01 -9.84
N SER A 95 14.34 -3.11 -10.28
CA SER A 95 14.07 -3.68 -11.60
C SER A 95 12.57 -3.95 -11.76
N PRO A 96 12.00 -3.87 -12.98
CA PRO A 96 10.59 -4.18 -13.22
C PRO A 96 10.18 -5.56 -12.69
N ILE A 97 9.35 -5.60 -11.64
CA ILE A 97 8.80 -6.82 -11.00
C ILE A 97 7.41 -7.14 -11.57
N LEU A 98 6.58 -6.11 -11.77
CA LEU A 98 5.21 -6.22 -12.26
C LEU A 98 5.08 -5.74 -13.70
N THR A 99 5.88 -4.77 -14.13
CA THR A 99 5.77 -4.23 -15.49
C THR A 99 6.20 -5.27 -16.53
N ARG A 100 5.25 -5.75 -17.33
CA ARG A 100 5.44 -6.84 -18.31
C ARG A 100 5.81 -6.28 -19.69
N SER A 101 6.70 -6.99 -20.39
CA SER A 101 7.15 -6.62 -21.74
C SER A 101 7.19 -7.82 -22.67
N SER A 102 6.74 -7.62 -23.90
CA SER A 102 6.83 -8.63 -24.96
C SER A 102 8.28 -9.01 -25.29
N GLN A 103 9.25 -8.12 -25.02
CA GLN A 103 10.68 -8.40 -25.17
C GLN A 103 11.20 -9.49 -24.21
N HIS A 104 10.46 -9.75 -23.13
CA HIS A 104 10.80 -10.75 -22.12
C HIS A 104 9.84 -11.96 -22.15
N GLY A 105 9.14 -12.15 -23.27
CA GLY A 105 8.13 -13.20 -23.43
C GLY A 105 6.90 -12.95 -22.57
N ASP A 106 6.43 -11.69 -22.55
CA ASP A 106 5.36 -11.22 -21.68
C ASP A 106 5.65 -11.47 -20.20
N ARG A 107 6.91 -11.35 -19.77
CA ARG A 107 7.28 -11.36 -18.35
C ARG A 107 7.76 -9.98 -17.94
N SER A 108 7.85 -9.75 -16.64
CA SER A 108 8.63 -8.63 -16.14
C SER A 108 10.12 -8.94 -16.26
N PHE A 109 10.95 -7.91 -16.30
CA PHE A 109 12.40 -8.10 -16.43
C PHE A 109 12.98 -8.89 -15.25
N ALA A 110 12.50 -8.63 -14.03
CA ALA A 110 12.94 -9.36 -12.85
C ALA A 110 12.47 -10.82 -12.88
N HIS A 111 11.25 -11.12 -13.33
CA HIS A 111 10.77 -12.51 -13.46
C HIS A 111 11.54 -13.28 -14.52
N PHE A 112 11.86 -12.63 -15.64
CA PHE A 112 12.73 -13.22 -16.67
C PHE A 112 14.11 -13.58 -16.10
N LEU A 113 14.75 -12.68 -15.35
CA LEU A 113 16.04 -12.95 -14.72
C LEU A 113 15.95 -14.04 -13.65
N TRP A 114 14.86 -14.05 -12.88
CA TRP A 114 14.61 -15.06 -11.85
C TRP A 114 14.53 -16.47 -12.44
N LEU A 115 13.91 -16.64 -13.62
CA LEU A 115 13.84 -17.92 -14.32
C LEU A 115 15.19 -18.43 -14.84
N GLU A 116 16.17 -17.56 -15.07
CA GLU A 116 17.54 -17.98 -15.41
C GLU A 116 18.26 -18.57 -14.18
N GLN A 117 17.88 -18.13 -12.98
CA GLN A 117 18.41 -18.63 -11.71
C GLN A 117 17.60 -19.82 -11.17
N ASN A 118 16.32 -19.91 -11.54
CA ASN A 118 15.38 -20.94 -11.11
C ASN A 118 14.71 -21.63 -12.32
N PRO A 119 15.44 -22.49 -13.07
CA PRO A 119 14.90 -23.12 -14.28
C PRO A 119 13.67 -23.98 -14.04
N GLU A 120 13.55 -24.57 -12.85
CA GLU A 120 12.42 -25.41 -12.44
C GLU A 120 11.08 -24.65 -12.43
N GLY A 121 11.11 -23.33 -12.19
CA GLY A 121 9.93 -22.48 -12.19
C GLY A 121 9.18 -22.50 -13.52
N ARG A 122 9.85 -22.82 -14.65
CA ARG A 122 9.21 -22.94 -15.97
C ARG A 122 8.15 -24.05 -16.03
N ASN A 123 8.25 -25.06 -15.18
CA ASN A 123 7.30 -26.18 -15.13
C ASN A 123 6.12 -25.90 -14.17
N GLU A 124 6.17 -24.81 -13.42
CA GLU A 124 5.13 -24.41 -12.47
C GLU A 124 4.04 -23.56 -13.13
N GLU A 125 2.92 -23.38 -12.42
CA GLU A 125 1.82 -22.56 -12.89
C GLU A 125 2.26 -21.10 -13.10
N GLN A 126 1.95 -20.55 -14.29
CA GLN A 126 2.44 -19.23 -14.73
C GLN A 126 3.95 -19.07 -14.59
N GLU A 127 4.72 -20.13 -14.82
CA GLU A 127 6.19 -20.12 -14.80
C GLU A 127 6.77 -19.65 -13.45
N GLY A 128 6.18 -20.14 -12.35
CA GLY A 128 6.66 -19.85 -10.99
C GLY A 128 6.38 -18.41 -10.55
N LEU A 129 5.29 -17.80 -11.04
CA LEU A 129 4.92 -16.43 -10.69
C LEU A 129 4.75 -16.23 -9.18
N LEU A 130 4.11 -17.17 -8.49
CA LEU A 130 3.91 -17.08 -7.04
C LEU A 130 5.22 -17.11 -6.26
N PRO A 131 6.09 -18.12 -6.39
CA PRO A 131 7.37 -18.13 -5.67
C PRO A 131 8.25 -16.94 -6.05
N PHE A 132 8.24 -16.49 -7.31
CA PHE A 132 8.92 -15.27 -7.72
C PHE A 132 8.41 -14.04 -6.93
N ILE A 133 7.10 -13.81 -6.89
CA ILE A 133 6.53 -12.66 -6.17
C ILE A 133 6.81 -12.77 -4.66
N GLU A 134 6.67 -13.95 -4.07
CA GLU A 134 7.01 -14.17 -2.65
C GLU A 134 8.46 -13.80 -2.33
N GLU A 135 9.41 -14.21 -3.17
CA GLU A 135 10.82 -13.87 -3.00
C GLU A 135 11.09 -12.37 -3.12
N GLN A 136 10.43 -11.71 -4.07
CA GLN A 136 10.52 -10.26 -4.22
C GLN A 136 9.93 -9.51 -3.01
N LEU A 137 8.76 -9.92 -2.54
CA LEU A 137 8.14 -9.35 -1.34
C LEU A 137 9.02 -9.53 -0.10
N ASN A 138 9.57 -10.72 0.08
CA ASN A 138 10.49 -11.01 1.18
C ASN A 138 11.76 -10.16 1.11
N THR A 139 12.32 -9.97 -0.09
CA THR A 139 13.51 -9.10 -0.28
C THR A 139 13.23 -7.66 0.13
N LEU A 140 12.07 -7.11 -0.26
CA LEU A 140 11.67 -5.73 0.04
C LEU A 140 11.19 -5.55 1.49
N SER A 141 10.91 -6.64 2.20
CA SER A 141 10.41 -6.60 3.58
C SER A 141 11.39 -6.00 4.58
N ALA A 142 12.69 -6.02 4.27
CA ALA A 142 13.74 -5.43 5.10
C ALA A 142 13.59 -3.90 5.23
N ASP A 143 13.16 -3.25 4.15
CA ASP A 143 13.01 -1.79 4.09
C ASP A 143 11.58 -1.36 4.39
N ILE A 144 10.59 -2.09 3.87
CA ILE A 144 9.17 -1.74 3.95
C ILE A 144 8.40 -2.92 4.58
N PRO A 145 7.99 -2.82 5.86
CA PRO A 145 7.31 -3.90 6.58
C PRO A 145 6.01 -4.39 5.93
N LEU A 146 5.34 -3.56 5.12
CA LEU A 146 4.14 -3.95 4.37
C LEU A 146 4.40 -5.18 3.50
N PHE A 147 5.59 -5.37 2.95
CA PHE A 147 5.92 -6.50 2.09
C PHE A 147 6.28 -7.78 2.85
N SER A 148 6.40 -7.73 4.17
CA SER A 148 6.75 -8.91 4.98
C SER A 148 5.76 -10.07 4.77
N PRO A 149 6.26 -11.30 4.54
CA PRO A 149 5.43 -12.50 4.59
C PRO A 149 4.82 -12.78 5.96
N GLN A 150 5.36 -12.15 7.02
CA GLN A 150 4.85 -12.22 8.38
C GLN A 150 3.79 -11.13 8.68
N TYR A 151 3.46 -10.28 7.70
CA TYR A 151 2.38 -9.32 7.84
C TYR A 151 1.04 -10.04 8.09
N PRO A 152 0.18 -9.58 9.02
CA PRO A 152 -1.04 -10.33 9.42
C PRO A 152 -1.97 -10.68 8.26
N TYR A 153 -2.07 -9.79 7.27
CA TYR A 153 -2.92 -9.94 6.09
C TYR A 153 -2.13 -10.39 4.84
N HIS A 154 -0.96 -10.99 5.03
CA HIS A 154 -0.23 -11.60 3.92
C HIS A 154 -0.98 -12.84 3.44
N LEU A 155 -1.41 -12.83 2.19
CA LEU A 155 -1.94 -13.96 1.44
C LEU A 155 -1.86 -13.59 -0.04
N LEU A 156 -1.52 -14.55 -0.91
CA LEU A 156 -1.58 -14.37 -2.36
C LEU A 156 -2.72 -15.21 -2.95
N PRO A 157 -3.41 -14.71 -4.00
CA PRO A 157 -4.37 -15.52 -4.73
C PRO A 157 -3.65 -16.56 -5.61
N THR A 158 -4.39 -17.31 -6.43
CA THR A 158 -3.76 -18.27 -7.36
C THR A 158 -2.87 -17.58 -8.39
N ALA A 159 -1.94 -18.30 -9.03
CA ALA A 159 -1.02 -17.70 -9.99
C ALA A 159 -1.76 -17.08 -11.19
N ILE A 160 -2.87 -17.68 -11.63
CA ILE A 160 -3.72 -17.14 -12.70
C ILE A 160 -4.39 -15.83 -12.24
N GLU A 161 -5.04 -15.83 -11.09
CA GLU A 161 -5.70 -14.64 -10.52
C GLU A 161 -4.68 -13.51 -10.31
N LEU A 162 -3.48 -13.82 -9.77
CA LEU A 162 -2.41 -12.85 -9.57
C LEU A 162 -1.92 -12.27 -10.90
N ARG A 163 -1.73 -13.09 -11.93
CA ARG A 163 -1.34 -12.60 -13.26
C ARG A 163 -2.38 -11.63 -13.81
N ASP A 164 -3.67 -11.98 -13.73
CA ASP A 164 -4.74 -11.14 -14.24
C ASP A 164 -4.82 -9.79 -13.48
N ILE A 165 -4.55 -9.80 -12.17
CA ILE A 165 -4.39 -8.58 -11.35
C ILE A 165 -3.21 -7.73 -11.85
N ILE A 166 -2.04 -8.35 -12.08
CA ILE A 166 -0.85 -7.67 -12.60
C ILE A 166 -1.14 -7.05 -13.97
N ASP A 167 -1.85 -7.76 -14.84
CA ASP A 167 -2.24 -7.26 -16.16
C ASP A 167 -3.16 -6.05 -16.05
N ALA A 168 -4.09 -6.03 -15.10
CA ALA A 168 -4.93 -4.87 -14.83
C ALA A 168 -4.10 -3.65 -14.37
N PHE A 169 -3.09 -3.83 -13.51
CA PHE A 169 -2.15 -2.76 -13.15
C PHE A 169 -1.34 -2.25 -14.35
N ASN A 170 -0.89 -3.15 -15.24
CA ASN A 170 -0.17 -2.80 -16.46
C ASN A 170 -1.07 -2.10 -17.50
N ALA A 171 -2.39 -2.31 -17.45
CA ALA A 171 -3.33 -1.65 -18.36
C ALA A 171 -3.52 -0.16 -18.02
N VAL A 172 -3.32 0.24 -16.76
CA VAL A 172 -3.52 1.63 -16.29
C VAL A 172 -2.66 2.62 -17.08
N GLU A 173 -1.38 2.33 -17.27
CA GLU A 173 -0.43 3.22 -17.98
C GLU A 173 -0.57 3.17 -19.51
N LYS A 174 -1.36 2.22 -20.03
CA LYS A 174 -1.63 2.06 -21.47
C LYS A 174 -2.93 2.74 -21.91
N ASP A 175 -3.73 3.22 -20.96
CA ASP A 175 -5.01 3.86 -21.23
C ASP A 175 -4.79 5.33 -21.62
N GLU A 176 -5.30 5.74 -22.78
CA GLU A 176 -5.18 7.11 -23.29
C GLU A 176 -5.85 8.16 -22.38
N GLN A 177 -6.76 7.74 -21.49
CA GLN A 177 -7.43 8.63 -20.53
C GLN A 177 -6.64 8.81 -19.23
N VAL A 178 -5.50 8.15 -19.08
CA VAL A 178 -4.57 8.28 -17.95
C VAL A 178 -3.26 8.87 -18.47
N GLU A 179 -2.60 9.70 -17.66
CA GLU A 179 -1.31 10.25 -18.04
C GLU A 179 -0.27 9.14 -18.22
N ALA A 180 0.50 9.18 -19.31
CA ALA A 180 1.43 8.10 -19.68
C ALA A 180 2.48 7.79 -18.60
N ASP A 181 2.85 8.78 -17.79
CA ASP A 181 3.81 8.66 -16.69
C ASP A 181 3.12 8.68 -15.30
N ILE A 182 1.86 8.22 -15.22
CA ILE A 182 1.06 8.27 -13.98
C ILE A 182 1.80 7.72 -12.76
N TRP A 183 2.55 6.62 -12.91
CA TRP A 183 3.28 5.98 -11.83
C TRP A 183 4.50 6.79 -11.32
N LYS A 184 4.92 7.82 -12.07
CA LYS A 184 5.95 8.79 -11.67
C LYS A 184 5.39 10.03 -10.97
N SER A 185 4.06 10.18 -10.92
CA SER A 185 3.45 11.32 -10.25
C SER A 185 3.61 11.21 -8.73
N ASP A 186 4.07 12.29 -8.09
CA ASP A 186 4.22 12.38 -6.63
C ASP A 186 2.91 12.10 -5.87
N ASP A 187 1.76 12.41 -6.48
CA ASP A 187 0.44 12.29 -5.88
C ASP A 187 -0.27 10.95 -6.23
N VAL A 188 0.36 10.07 -7.03
CA VAL A 188 -0.31 8.86 -7.57
C VAL A 188 -0.86 7.95 -6.47
N LEU A 189 -0.08 7.68 -5.41
CA LEU A 189 -0.53 6.85 -4.29
C LEU A 189 -1.74 7.48 -3.58
N GLY A 190 -1.76 8.81 -3.49
CA GLY A 190 -2.89 9.56 -2.96
C GLY A 190 -4.15 9.38 -3.80
N TRP A 191 -4.03 9.54 -5.12
CA TRP A 191 -5.15 9.34 -6.05
C TRP A 191 -5.66 7.90 -6.07
N LEU A 192 -4.77 6.91 -5.98
CA LEU A 192 -5.14 5.50 -5.87
C LEU A 192 -5.92 5.24 -4.58
N TYR A 193 -5.43 5.75 -3.45
CA TYR A 193 -6.09 5.59 -2.16
C TYR A 193 -7.47 6.26 -2.10
N GLU A 194 -7.59 7.48 -2.61
CA GLU A 194 -8.88 8.16 -2.70
C GLU A 194 -9.85 7.42 -3.61
N SER A 195 -9.36 6.97 -4.76
CA SER A 195 -10.14 6.21 -5.73
C SER A 195 -10.62 4.88 -5.17
N TYR A 196 -9.75 4.17 -4.44
CA TYR A 196 -10.06 2.89 -3.80
C TYR A 196 -11.25 3.01 -2.84
N ASN A 197 -11.38 4.14 -2.13
CA ASN A 197 -12.45 4.37 -1.17
C ASN A 197 -13.73 4.97 -1.77
N ASN A 198 -13.76 5.27 -3.08
CA ASN A 198 -14.92 5.88 -3.72
C ASN A 198 -16.17 5.00 -3.64
N TYR A 199 -16.03 3.67 -3.72
CA TYR A 199 -17.18 2.76 -3.64
C TYR A 199 -17.86 2.85 -2.26
N LYS A 200 -17.09 2.93 -1.17
CA LYS A 200 -17.62 3.11 0.20
C LYS A 200 -18.33 4.45 0.32
N LYS A 201 -17.75 5.51 -0.26
CA LYS A 201 -18.36 6.85 -0.28
C LYS A 201 -19.67 6.86 -1.07
N ALA A 202 -19.75 6.15 -2.20
CA ALA A 202 -20.96 6.02 -3.00
C ALA A 202 -22.06 5.24 -2.26
N ALA A 203 -21.75 4.04 -1.76
CA ALA A 203 -22.69 3.21 -0.98
C ALA A 203 -23.23 3.94 0.24
N HIS A 204 -22.38 4.72 0.94
CA HIS A 204 -22.81 5.54 2.06
C HIS A 204 -23.78 6.65 1.64
N LYS A 205 -23.49 7.39 0.55
CA LYS A 205 -24.39 8.42 0.01
C LYS A 205 -25.75 7.83 -0.40
N GLU A 206 -25.75 6.66 -1.02
CA GLU A 206 -26.98 5.97 -1.44
C GLU A 206 -27.82 5.49 -0.25
N SER A 207 -27.17 5.07 0.83
CA SER A 207 -27.86 4.61 2.05
C SER A 207 -28.72 5.69 2.72
N LYS A 208 -28.50 6.99 2.41
CA LYS A 208 -29.13 8.16 3.07
C LYS A 208 -29.05 8.15 4.61
N ALA A 209 -28.25 7.27 5.19
CA ALA A 209 -28.05 7.18 6.63
C ALA A 209 -27.37 8.47 7.11
N LYS A 210 -27.77 8.98 8.28
CA LYS A 210 -26.99 10.03 8.94
C LYS A 210 -25.57 9.50 9.15
N THR A 211 -24.56 10.35 8.94
CA THR A 211 -23.18 10.01 9.27
C THR A 211 -23.09 9.80 10.79
N GLU A 212 -23.25 8.56 11.23
CA GLU A 212 -22.94 8.15 12.60
C GLU A 212 -21.43 8.13 12.81
N TYR A 213 -20.99 8.21 14.07
CA TYR A 213 -19.58 8.35 14.45
C TYR A 213 -18.67 7.27 13.84
N ASN A 214 -19.17 6.05 13.71
CA ASN A 214 -18.50 4.90 13.07
C ASN A 214 -18.37 5.01 11.54
N LYS A 215 -19.06 5.94 10.89
CA LYS A 215 -19.01 6.17 9.43
C LYS A 215 -18.29 7.47 9.04
N VAL A 216 -17.83 8.25 10.04
CA VAL A 216 -17.04 9.47 9.81
C VAL A 216 -15.71 9.14 9.13
N SER A 217 -15.08 8.02 9.47
CA SER A 217 -13.82 7.55 8.86
C SER A 217 -13.93 7.38 7.34
N ILE A 218 -15.07 6.92 6.83
CA ILE A 218 -15.31 6.73 5.39
C ILE A 218 -15.32 8.08 4.65
N GLN A 219 -15.78 9.15 5.31
CA GLN A 219 -15.86 10.50 4.74
C GLN A 219 -14.56 11.29 4.94
N SER A 220 -13.79 11.01 5.98
CA SER A 220 -12.57 11.76 6.36
C SER A 220 -11.27 11.23 5.76
N GLN A 221 -11.30 10.11 5.03
CA GLN A 221 -10.15 9.57 4.31
C GLN A 221 -9.89 10.38 3.03
N VAL A 222 -9.10 11.44 3.20
CA VAL A 222 -8.63 12.33 2.13
C VAL A 222 -7.10 12.32 2.16
N TYR A 223 -6.49 12.19 0.99
CA TYR A 223 -5.05 12.30 0.87
C TYR A 223 -4.63 13.75 1.12
N THR A 224 -3.57 13.96 1.89
CA THR A 224 -3.04 15.32 2.12
C THR A 224 -2.05 15.62 1.01
N PRO A 225 -2.31 16.58 0.10
CA PRO A 225 -1.40 16.88 -1.01
C PRO A 225 -0.01 17.27 -0.52
N GLY A 226 1.03 16.91 -1.28
CA GLY A 226 2.44 17.14 -0.89
C GLY A 226 2.76 18.60 -0.53
N TRP A 227 2.16 19.57 -1.23
CA TRP A 227 2.36 21.00 -0.92
C TRP A 227 1.80 21.40 0.46
N VAL A 228 0.71 20.77 0.92
CA VAL A 228 0.12 21.00 2.25
C VAL A 228 1.04 20.44 3.31
N VAL A 229 1.54 19.20 3.12
CA VAL A 229 2.52 18.58 4.02
C VAL A 229 3.78 19.44 4.10
N LYS A 230 4.31 19.86 2.95
CA LYS A 230 5.47 20.75 2.88
C LYS A 230 5.22 22.06 3.63
N PHE A 231 4.07 22.68 3.41
CA PHE A 231 3.71 23.90 4.13
C PHE A 231 3.67 23.67 5.64
N LEU A 232 3.05 22.59 6.11
CA LEU A 232 2.98 22.24 7.54
C LEU A 232 4.37 21.99 8.12
N VAL A 233 5.23 21.22 7.45
CA VAL A 233 6.59 20.91 7.91
C VAL A 233 7.48 22.16 7.92
N ASP A 234 7.49 22.94 6.83
CA ASP A 234 8.24 24.20 6.74
C ASP A 234 7.83 25.14 7.90
N ASN A 235 6.53 25.25 8.20
CA ASN A 235 6.00 26.19 9.20
C ASN A 235 5.92 25.66 10.64
N SER A 236 6.16 24.36 10.86
CA SER A 236 6.24 23.76 12.19
C SER A 236 7.69 23.46 12.55
N LEU A 237 8.31 22.47 11.89
CA LEU A 237 9.67 22.03 12.14
C LEU A 237 10.70 23.07 11.67
N GLY A 238 10.51 23.63 10.47
CA GLY A 238 11.40 24.68 9.97
C GLY A 238 11.36 25.92 10.86
N LYS A 239 10.16 26.31 11.31
CA LYS A 239 9.99 27.41 12.26
C LYS A 239 10.61 27.10 13.63
N LEU A 240 10.36 25.91 14.18
CA LEU A 240 10.97 25.44 15.43
C LEU A 240 12.50 25.54 15.37
N TYR A 241 13.08 25.14 14.24
CA TYR A 241 14.52 25.23 14.04
C TYR A 241 14.99 26.70 14.04
N LEU A 242 14.31 27.59 13.30
CA LEU A 242 14.66 29.02 13.28
C LEU A 242 14.48 29.71 14.65
N GLU A 243 13.55 29.25 15.50
CA GLU A 243 13.42 29.75 16.88
C GLU A 243 14.68 29.49 17.73
N MET A 244 15.44 28.44 17.41
CA MET A 244 16.72 28.09 18.05
C MET A 244 17.94 28.66 17.30
N PHE A 245 17.86 28.74 15.97
CA PHE A 245 18.92 29.16 15.05
C PHE A 245 18.42 30.19 14.01
N PRO A 246 18.16 31.45 14.41
CA PRO A 246 17.57 32.48 13.53
C PRO A 246 18.41 32.86 12.31
N ASP A 247 19.73 32.75 12.45
CA ASP A 247 20.69 33.14 11.42
C ASP A 247 20.92 32.04 10.36
N SER A 248 20.25 30.90 10.49
CA SER A 248 20.38 29.80 9.55
C SER A 248 19.85 30.13 8.16
N THR A 249 20.48 29.55 7.14
CA THR A 249 20.14 29.68 5.72
C THR A 249 18.86 28.94 5.34
N ILE A 250 18.30 28.10 6.23
CA ILE A 250 17.06 27.35 5.92
C ILE A 250 15.87 28.26 5.60
N LYS A 251 15.88 29.51 6.10
CA LYS A 251 14.86 30.54 5.78
C LYS A 251 14.84 30.94 4.31
N GLU A 252 15.94 30.72 3.59
CA GLU A 252 16.08 31.01 2.17
C GLU A 252 15.66 29.80 1.32
N LYS A 253 15.82 28.58 1.86
CA LYS A 253 15.49 27.31 1.20
C LYS A 253 14.02 26.91 1.36
N TYR A 254 13.36 27.31 2.46
CA TYR A 254 12.00 26.87 2.81
C TYR A 254 11.03 28.04 3.02
N LYS A 255 9.73 27.81 2.77
CA LYS A 255 8.70 28.87 2.87
C LYS A 255 8.17 28.98 4.30
N ILE A 256 8.96 29.57 5.18
CA ILE A 256 8.66 29.70 6.61
C ILE A 256 8.01 31.05 6.90
N ALA A 257 6.75 31.04 7.31
CA ALA A 257 6.00 32.23 7.68
C ALA A 257 6.46 32.77 9.04
N ASN A 258 6.63 34.09 9.13
CA ASN A 258 7.03 34.79 10.36
C ASN A 258 8.32 34.20 10.97
N ALA A 259 9.35 34.04 10.15
CA ALA A 259 10.66 33.59 10.59
C ALA A 259 11.19 34.50 11.72
N PRO A 260 11.56 33.95 12.89
CA PRO A 260 12.03 34.74 14.02
C PRO A 260 13.39 35.37 13.70
N ALA A 261 13.55 36.65 14.04
CA ALA A 261 14.80 37.39 13.85
C ALA A 261 15.78 37.25 15.03
N LYS A 262 15.32 36.69 16.16
CA LYS A 262 16.08 36.50 17.39
C LYS A 262 15.76 35.13 17.98
N PRO A 263 16.70 34.53 18.74
CA PRO A 263 16.46 33.22 19.33
C PRO A 263 15.38 33.36 20.40
N ASN A 264 14.28 32.62 20.21
CA ASN A 264 13.12 32.62 21.09
C ASN A 264 12.98 31.30 21.85
N ARG A 265 13.94 30.38 21.68
CA ARG A 265 13.91 29.04 22.26
C ARG A 265 15.33 28.57 22.57
N GLU A 266 15.47 27.78 23.62
CA GLU A 266 16.74 27.15 23.96
C GLU A 266 17.14 26.14 22.86
N ARG A 267 18.43 26.12 22.54
CA ARG A 267 18.98 25.22 21.53
C ARG A 267 18.95 23.78 22.04
N LYS A 268 18.38 22.90 21.23
CA LYS A 268 18.39 21.46 21.46
C LYS A 268 19.12 20.74 20.33
N PRO A 269 19.83 19.64 20.61
CA PRO A 269 20.31 18.74 19.56
C PRO A 269 19.14 18.27 18.70
N LEU A 270 19.33 18.23 17.38
CA LEU A 270 18.27 17.81 16.45
C LEU A 270 17.82 16.37 16.69
N THR A 271 18.72 15.52 17.19
CA THR A 271 18.45 14.14 17.58
C THR A 271 17.45 14.00 18.73
N GLU A 272 17.22 15.07 19.50
CA GLU A 272 16.25 15.08 20.61
C GLU A 272 14.86 15.57 20.18
N ILE A 273 14.72 16.10 18.95
CA ILE A 273 13.44 16.56 18.43
C ILE A 273 12.60 15.34 18.09
N ARG A 274 11.43 15.24 18.73
CA ARG A 274 10.43 14.20 18.47
C ARG A 274 9.23 14.81 17.76
N LEU A 275 8.87 14.23 16.63
CA LEU A 275 7.63 14.54 15.91
C LEU A 275 6.60 13.47 16.23
N ILE A 276 5.35 13.88 16.39
CA ILE A 276 4.21 12.98 16.59
C ILE A 276 3.21 13.32 15.50
N ASP A 277 2.85 12.32 14.70
CA ASP A 277 1.68 12.35 13.85
C ASP A 277 0.60 11.49 14.52
N ILE A 278 -0.48 12.14 14.97
CA ILE A 278 -1.57 11.50 15.73
C ILE A 278 -2.62 10.91 14.78
N ILE A 279 -2.62 11.31 13.49
CA ILE A 279 -3.63 10.94 12.50
C ILE A 279 -2.94 10.44 11.25
N MET A 280 -2.10 9.42 11.42
CA MET A 280 -1.39 8.76 10.34
C MET A 280 -2.33 7.82 9.57
N GLN A 281 -3.43 8.33 9.01
CA GLN A 281 -4.42 7.52 8.28
C GLN A 281 -4.12 7.38 6.79
N SER A 282 -3.39 8.31 6.17
CA SER A 282 -3.20 8.33 4.70
C SER A 282 -1.76 8.30 4.21
N LEU A 283 -0.75 8.40 5.09
CA LEU A 283 0.63 8.60 4.64
C LEU A 283 1.59 7.43 4.87
N ILE A 284 1.28 6.39 5.65
CA ILE A 284 2.27 5.35 5.97
C ILE A 284 1.59 3.97 6.13
N GLN A 285 1.40 3.26 5.01
CA GLN A 285 1.81 1.85 4.95
C GLN A 285 3.13 1.69 4.17
N PHE A 286 3.58 2.73 3.43
CA PHE A 286 4.98 2.86 3.01
C PHE A 286 5.78 3.47 4.13
N ASN A 287 6.33 2.60 4.97
CA ASN A 287 7.43 2.98 5.84
C ASN A 287 8.62 3.31 4.93
N TYR A 288 8.78 4.57 4.53
CA TYR A 288 9.97 4.99 3.82
C TYR A 288 11.19 4.67 4.69
N PRO A 289 12.19 3.93 4.19
CA PRO A 289 13.39 3.65 4.96
C PRO A 289 14.05 4.98 5.36
N LYS A 290 14.57 5.01 6.59
CA LYS A 290 15.25 6.15 7.24
C LYS A 290 16.40 6.78 6.43
N SER A 291 16.79 6.19 5.30
CA SER A 291 17.88 6.62 4.44
C SER A 291 17.60 7.89 3.63
N TYR A 292 16.34 8.21 3.29
CA TYR A 292 16.04 9.45 2.54
C TYR A 292 16.05 10.72 3.40
N CYS A 293 15.98 10.59 4.73
CA CYS A 293 16.16 11.71 5.65
C CYS A 293 17.65 12.09 5.83
N ALA A 294 18.58 11.26 5.34
CA ALA A 294 20.02 11.48 5.52
C ALA A 294 20.67 12.31 4.39
N GLN A 295 20.11 12.35 3.18
CA GLN A 295 20.69 13.13 2.08
C GLN A 295 20.43 14.65 2.20
N GLY A 296 19.45 15.07 3.01
CA GLY A 296 19.23 16.48 3.35
C GLY A 296 19.99 16.98 4.58
N CYS A 297 20.60 16.06 5.36
CA CYS A 297 21.29 16.37 6.62
C CYS A 297 22.82 16.34 6.49
N ALA A 298 23.37 16.04 5.32
CA ALA A 298 24.82 16.04 5.06
C ALA A 298 25.35 17.39 4.54
N GLU A 299 24.49 18.40 4.36
CA GLU A 299 24.88 19.77 3.98
C GLU A 299 24.34 20.84 4.96
N ILE A 300 24.27 20.51 6.25
CA ILE A 300 24.06 21.48 7.34
C ILE A 300 25.25 21.42 8.29
#